data_AF-A0A6A3CUX5-F1
#
_entry.id   AF-A0A6A3CUX5-F1
#
_cell.length_a   1.000
_cell.length_b   1.000
_cell.length_c   1.000
_cell.angle_alpha   90.00
_cell.angle_beta   90.00
_cell.angle_gamma   90.00
#
_symmetry.space_group_name_H-M   'P 1'
#
loop_
_entity.id
_entity.type
_entity.pdbx_description
1 polymer ?
#
loop_
_entity_poly.entity_id
_entity_poly.type
_entity_poly.pdbx_seq_one_letter_code
_entity_poly.pdbx_strand_id
1 'polypeptide(L)'
;MFNVTELLHCLRGRWSFEQRLHSSEYDAKDSMVYSYTKSFNAFAAKLSKDEAQITGRSGFAFPNRYHKLHTTKSRDFIGFPQIAKRHLKLERDIIEGLLDTGITPHSDRFKDDGFGPPPHKWKGTCRHFRNFSGCNK
;
A
#
# COMPACT_ATOMS: atom_id res chain seq x y z
N MET A 1 -7.63 3.76 -21.57
CA MET A 1 -7.59 3.04 -20.29
C MET A 1 -6.30 2.24 -20.28
N PHE A 2 -5.31 2.63 -19.48
CA PHE A 2 -4.01 1.96 -19.45
C PHE A 2 -4.06 0.79 -18.47
N ASN A 3 -3.60 -0.39 -18.89
CA ASN A 3 -3.41 -1.52 -18.00
C ASN A 3 -2.07 -1.33 -17.29
N VAL A 4 -2.12 -0.95 -16.01
CA VAL A 4 -0.93 -1.03 -15.16
C VAL A 4 -0.68 -2.50 -14.89
N THR A 5 0.54 -2.97 -15.15
CA THR A 5 0.96 -4.34 -14.89
C THR A 5 2.10 -4.29 -13.89
N GLU A 6 2.01 -5.09 -12.84
CA GLU A 6 3.11 -5.24 -11.89
C GLU A 6 3.98 -6.41 -12.35
N LEU A 7 5.29 -6.15 -12.44
CA LEU A 7 6.29 -7.08 -12.92
C LEU A 7 7.18 -7.51 -11.75
N LEU A 8 7.05 -8.77 -11.36
CA LEU A 8 7.82 -9.46 -10.32
C LEU A 8 8.90 -10.32 -10.97
N HIS A 9 10.04 -9.73 -11.37
CA HIS A 9 11.35 -10.38 -11.16
C HIS A 9 12.51 -9.45 -11.54
N CYS A 10 13.34 -9.12 -10.56
CA CYS A 10 14.69 -8.57 -10.76
C CYS A 10 15.71 -9.62 -10.29
N LEU A 11 16.21 -10.45 -11.22
CA LEU A 11 17.41 -11.26 -10.95
C LEU A 11 18.63 -10.39 -11.26
N ARG A 12 19.31 -9.97 -10.19
CA ARG A 12 20.69 -9.45 -10.18
C ARG A 12 21.00 -8.43 -11.29
N GLY A 13 20.68 -7.16 -11.01
CA GLY A 13 21.55 -6.05 -11.42
C GLY A 13 21.66 -5.74 -12.92
N ARG A 14 20.65 -6.05 -13.73
CA ARG A 14 20.58 -5.49 -15.09
C ARG A 14 19.13 -5.30 -15.53
N TRP A 15 18.83 -4.06 -15.94
CA TRP A 15 17.58 -3.56 -16.56
C TRP A 15 17.25 -4.24 -17.91
N SER A 16 17.47 -5.55 -18.03
CA SER A 16 17.40 -6.31 -19.29
C SER A 16 15.97 -6.67 -19.72
N PHE A 17 14.97 -6.43 -18.87
CA PHE A 17 13.56 -6.64 -19.21
C PHE A 17 12.95 -5.41 -19.89
N GLU A 18 13.32 -4.20 -19.47
CA GLU A 18 12.87 -2.93 -20.07
C GLU A 18 13.27 -2.81 -21.54
N GLN A 19 14.48 -3.25 -21.90
CA GLN A 19 15.00 -3.22 -23.28
C GLN A 19 14.28 -4.16 -24.25
N ARG A 20 13.41 -5.07 -23.78
CA ARG A 20 12.64 -5.98 -24.65
C ARG A 20 11.23 -5.49 -24.98
N LEU A 21 10.69 -4.58 -24.18
CA LEU A 21 9.35 -4.04 -24.38
C LEU A 21 9.42 -2.66 -25.03
N HIS A 22 10.38 -1.84 -24.58
CA HIS A 22 10.52 -0.47 -25.04
C HIS A 22 11.72 -0.31 -25.99
N SER A 23 11.48 0.40 -27.09
CA SER A 23 12.48 0.72 -28.11
C SER A 23 13.59 1.64 -27.61
N SER A 24 13.34 2.41 -26.54
CA SER A 24 14.32 3.32 -25.95
C SER A 24 14.28 3.30 -24.42
N GLU A 25 15.38 3.72 -23.79
CA GLU A 25 15.47 3.90 -22.34
C GLU A 25 14.52 5.00 -21.83
N TYR A 26 14.25 6.01 -22.68
CA TYR A 26 13.29 7.07 -22.36
C TYR A 26 11.88 6.50 -22.22
N ASP A 27 11.45 5.68 -23.18
CA ASP A 27 10.11 5.06 -23.17
C ASP A 27 9.94 4.11 -21.97
N ALA A 28 11.00 3.39 -21.59
CA ALA A 28 11.01 2.54 -20.40
C ALA A 28 10.85 3.35 -19.10
N LYS A 29 11.53 4.49 -18.99
CA LYS A 29 11.40 5.36 -17.81
C LYS A 29 10.04 6.03 -17.74
N ASP A 30 9.46 6.43 -18.87
CA ASP A 30 8.14 7.06 -18.93
C ASP A 30 7.00 6.06 -18.62
N SER A 31 7.19 4.79 -18.97
CA SER A 31 6.21 3.73 -18.67
C SER A 31 6.23 3.30 -17.21
N MET A 32 7.36 3.45 -16.50
CA MET A 32 7.50 3.07 -15.10
C MET A 32 6.69 3.99 -14.17
N VAL A 33 5.76 3.40 -13.43
CA VAL A 33 4.91 4.10 -12.44
C VAL A 33 5.60 4.14 -11.08
N TYR A 34 6.19 3.01 -10.67
CA TYR A 34 6.82 2.90 -9.35
C TYR A 34 7.86 1.77 -9.31
N SER A 35 8.91 1.95 -8.52
CA SER A 35 9.93 0.93 -8.24
C SER A 35 9.90 0.53 -6.77
N TYR A 36 9.68 -0.75 -6.52
CA TYR A 36 9.71 -1.37 -5.21
C TYR A 36 11.14 -1.87 -4.93
N THR A 37 11.75 -1.35 -3.86
CA THR A 37 13.15 -1.67 -3.49
C THR A 37 13.34 -2.10 -2.05
N LYS A 38 12.33 -1.90 -1.18
CA LYS A 38 12.47 -2.15 0.26
C LYS A 38 12.13 -3.58 0.66
N SER A 39 10.92 -4.03 0.33
CA SER A 39 10.41 -5.35 0.76
C SER A 39 10.59 -6.44 -0.29
N PHE A 40 10.62 -6.05 -1.57
CA PHE A 40 10.83 -6.92 -2.71
C PHE A 40 11.37 -6.06 -3.85
N ASN A 41 12.08 -6.68 -4.80
CA ASN A 41 12.63 -6.00 -5.98
C ASN A 41 11.69 -6.17 -7.17
N ALA A 42 10.91 -5.14 -7.48
CA ALA A 42 9.90 -5.17 -8.54
C ALA A 42 9.57 -3.76 -9.03
N PHE A 43 8.75 -3.66 -10.08
CA PHE A 43 8.24 -2.39 -10.56
C PHE A 43 6.83 -2.51 -11.11
N ALA A 44 6.10 -1.40 -11.08
CA ALA A 44 4.82 -1.24 -11.75
C ALA A 44 5.03 -0.39 -13.00
N ALA A 45 4.51 -0.83 -14.14
CA ALA A 45 4.61 -0.10 -15.41
C ALA A 45 3.27 -0.05 -16.14
N LYS A 46 3.08 0.99 -16.96
CA LYS A 46 1.98 1.08 -17.92
C LYS A 46 2.39 0.31 -19.17
N LEU A 47 1.61 -0.70 -19.54
CA LEU A 47 1.86 -1.47 -20.76
C LEU A 47 0.71 -1.28 -21.74
N SER A 48 1.03 -1.33 -23.04
CA SER A 48 0.05 -1.58 -24.08
C SER A 48 -0.56 -2.98 -23.95
N LYS A 49 -1.65 -3.24 -24.67
CA LYS A 49 -2.32 -4.56 -24.62
C LYS A 49 -1.39 -5.68 -25.10
N ASP A 50 -0.60 -5.42 -26.14
CA ASP A 50 0.28 -6.42 -26.75
C ASP A 50 1.45 -6.74 -25.82
N GLU A 51 2.08 -5.72 -25.25
CA GLU A 51 3.13 -5.89 -24.23
C GLU A 51 2.62 -6.68 -23.03
N ALA A 52 1.42 -6.34 -22.51
CA ALA A 52 0.83 -7.05 -21.38
C ALA A 52 0.57 -8.53 -21.68
N GLN A 53 0.16 -8.86 -22.91
CA GLN A 53 -0.07 -10.25 -23.32
C GLN A 53 1.23 -11.05 -23.39
N ILE A 54 2.32 -10.43 -23.89
CA ILE A 54 3.65 -11.05 -23.93
C ILE A 54 4.17 -11.25 -22.50
N THR A 55 4.11 -10.22 -21.66
CA THR A 55 4.62 -10.30 -20.28
C THR A 55 3.81 -11.26 -19.41
N GLY A 56 2.48 -11.30 -19.59
CA GLY A 56 1.58 -12.17 -18.83
C GLY A 56 1.87 -13.66 -19.02
N ARG A 57 2.43 -14.06 -20.18
CA ARG A 57 2.83 -15.44 -20.46
C ARG A 57 4.04 -15.91 -19.65
N SER A 58 4.84 -14.98 -19.12
CA SER A 58 6.05 -15.31 -18.36
C SER A 58 5.76 -15.84 -16.96
N GLY A 59 4.54 -15.62 -16.42
CA GLY A 59 4.20 -15.96 -15.03
C GLY A 59 4.75 -14.98 -13.99
N PHE A 60 5.60 -14.03 -14.40
CA PHE A 60 6.24 -13.02 -13.55
C PHE A 60 5.53 -11.65 -13.62
N ALA A 61 4.39 -11.58 -14.30
CA ALA A 61 3.63 -10.36 -14.52
C ALA A 61 2.17 -10.56 -14.13
N PHE A 62 1.56 -9.60 -13.44
CA PHE A 62 0.13 -9.63 -13.17
C PHE A 62 -0.50 -8.25 -13.40
N PRO A 63 -1.72 -8.21 -13.96
CA PRO A 63 -2.40 -6.95 -14.18
C PRO A 63 -2.81 -6.34 -12.84
N ASN A 64 -2.75 -5.01 -12.74
CA ASN A 64 -3.32 -4.25 -11.65
C ASN A 64 -4.83 -4.52 -11.57
N ARG A 65 -5.35 -4.68 -10.35
CA ARG A 65 -6.75 -4.99 -10.09
C ARG A 65 -7.31 -4.04 -9.05
N TYR A 66 -8.53 -3.58 -9.29
CA TYR A 66 -9.30 -2.92 -8.25
C TYR A 66 -9.84 -3.97 -7.29
N HIS A 67 -9.62 -3.76 -6.00
CA HIS A 67 -10.19 -4.57 -4.94
C HIS A 67 -11.47 -3.91 -4.42
N LYS A 68 -12.49 -4.72 -4.11
CA LYS A 68 -13.73 -4.26 -3.50
C LYS A 68 -13.55 -4.17 -1.98
N LEU A 69 -14.22 -3.21 -1.36
CA LEU A 69 -14.30 -3.14 0.10
C LEU A 69 -15.15 -4.30 0.62
N HIS A 70 -14.67 -4.97 1.66
CA HIS A 70 -15.29 -6.19 2.21
C HIS A 70 -15.93 -5.99 3.59
N THR A 71 -15.86 -4.80 4.20
CA THR A 71 -16.27 -4.57 5.59
C THR A 71 -17.70 -4.01 5.67
N THR A 72 -18.62 -4.74 6.33
CA THR A 72 -20.05 -4.36 6.44
C THR A 72 -20.56 -4.17 7.87
N LYS A 73 -19.69 -4.24 8.89
CA LYS A 73 -19.88 -4.11 10.37
C LYS A 73 -19.45 -5.42 11.07
N SER A 74 -18.33 -5.38 11.80
CA SER A 74 -17.67 -6.59 12.31
C SER A 74 -17.91 -6.89 13.79
N ARG A 75 -18.13 -5.88 14.66
CA ARG A 75 -18.09 -6.10 16.12
C ARG A 75 -19.26 -6.91 16.67
N ASP A 76 -20.49 -6.55 16.30
CA ASP A 76 -21.68 -7.28 16.79
C ASP A 76 -21.76 -8.67 16.18
N PHE A 77 -21.29 -8.81 14.92
CA PHE A 77 -21.26 -10.08 14.20
C PHE A 77 -20.36 -11.14 14.86
N ILE A 78 -19.20 -10.74 15.39
CA ILE A 78 -18.27 -11.67 16.05
C ILE A 78 -18.56 -11.87 17.55
N GLY A 79 -19.64 -11.28 18.07
CA GLY A 79 -20.01 -11.42 19.48
C GLY A 79 -18.98 -10.87 20.46
N PHE A 80 -18.20 -9.85 20.06
CA PHE A 80 -17.15 -9.32 20.92
C PHE A 80 -17.74 -8.58 22.13
N PRO A 81 -17.40 -8.96 23.37
CA PRO A 81 -18.00 -8.36 24.55
C PRO A 81 -17.59 -6.89 24.68
N GLN A 82 -18.52 -6.05 25.14
CA GLN A 82 -18.26 -4.63 25.39
C GLN A 82 -17.16 -4.42 26.44
N ILE A 83 -16.98 -5.39 27.34
CA ILE A 83 -15.95 -5.39 28.38
C ILE A 83 -15.07 -6.62 28.15
N ALA A 84 -13.88 -6.38 27.59
CA ALA A 84 -12.84 -7.40 27.45
C ALA A 84 -11.74 -7.16 28.49
N LYS A 85 -11.03 -8.21 28.90
CA LYS A 85 -9.80 -8.06 29.69
C LYS A 85 -8.74 -7.38 28.81
N ARG A 86 -8.19 -6.25 29.27
CA ARG A 86 -7.25 -5.42 28.51
C ARG A 86 -5.86 -5.41 29.15
N HIS A 87 -4.83 -5.31 28.32
CA HIS A 87 -3.45 -5.11 28.73
C HIS A 87 -2.98 -3.71 28.30
N LEU A 88 -3.52 -2.66 28.94
CA LEU A 88 -3.38 -1.27 28.52
C LEU A 88 -1.93 -0.80 28.29
N LYS A 89 -0.98 -1.27 29.12
CA LYS A 89 0.45 -0.95 28.98
C LYS A 89 1.05 -1.46 27.67
N LEU A 90 0.56 -2.58 27.16
CA LEU A 90 1.00 -3.18 25.90
C LEU A 90 0.24 -2.57 24.73
N GLU A 91 -1.09 -2.49 24.85
CA GLU A 91 -1.99 -2.06 23.79
C GLU A 91 -1.73 -0.64 23.32
N ARG A 92 -1.35 0.27 24.23
CA ARG A 92 -1.00 1.66 23.89
C ARG A 92 0.19 1.78 22.93
N ASP A 93 1.03 0.74 22.86
CA ASP A 93 2.26 0.73 22.07
C ASP A 93 2.15 -0.19 20.84
N ILE A 94 0.95 -0.71 20.53
CA ILE A 94 0.67 -1.48 19.31
C ILE A 94 0.37 -0.50 18.16
N ILE A 95 0.96 -0.78 17.00
CA ILE A 95 0.79 0.04 15.79
C ILE A 95 0.10 -0.83 14.75
N GLU A 96 -1.13 -0.47 14.38
CA GLU A 96 -1.93 -1.18 13.38
C GLU A 96 -1.89 -0.44 12.04
N GLY A 97 -1.36 -1.10 11.00
CA GLY A 97 -1.36 -0.56 9.65
C GLY A 97 -2.66 -0.91 8.93
N LEU A 98 -3.41 0.11 8.50
CA LEU A 98 -4.64 -0.07 7.74
C LEU A 98 -4.46 0.42 6.30
N LEU A 99 -4.64 -0.49 5.34
CA LEU A 99 -4.69 -0.18 3.91
C LEU A 99 -6.15 -0.14 3.45
N ASP A 100 -6.74 1.05 3.45
CA ASP A 100 -8.15 1.28 3.11
C ASP A 100 -8.27 2.63 2.37
N THR A 101 -9.48 3.16 2.29
CA THR A 101 -9.89 4.44 1.67
C THR A 101 -9.46 5.69 2.44
N GLY A 102 -8.71 5.51 3.54
CA GLY A 102 -8.20 6.60 4.37
C GLY A 102 -8.86 6.65 5.75
N ILE A 103 -8.81 7.82 6.38
CA ILE A 103 -9.28 8.06 7.75
C ILE A 103 -10.06 9.38 7.82
N THR A 104 -11.02 9.46 8.74
CA THR A 104 -11.71 10.70 9.10
C THR A 104 -11.14 11.22 10.42
N PRO A 105 -10.04 12.01 10.40
CA PRO A 105 -9.27 12.32 11.61
C PRO A 105 -10.03 13.16 12.64
N HIS A 106 -11.01 13.96 12.19
CA HIS A 106 -11.81 14.84 13.06
C HIS A 106 -12.96 14.12 13.79
N SER A 107 -13.12 12.81 13.59
CA SER A 107 -14.15 12.04 14.29
C SER A 107 -13.80 11.86 15.76
N ASP A 108 -14.79 11.96 16.66
CA ASP A 108 -14.63 11.70 18.10
C ASP A 108 -14.05 10.32 18.41
N ARG A 109 -14.14 9.38 17.46
CA ARG A 109 -13.60 8.01 17.57
C ARG A 109 -12.08 7.96 17.52
N PHE A 110 -11.42 9.02 17.06
CA PHE A 110 -9.96 9.12 16.93
C PHE A 110 -9.35 10.22 17.81
N LYS A 111 -10.08 10.72 18.81
CA LYS A 111 -9.53 11.62 19.83
C LYS A 111 -8.46 10.91 20.66
N ASP A 112 -7.34 11.59 20.88
CA ASP A 112 -6.16 11.10 21.60
C ASP A 112 -6.04 11.70 23.01
N ASP A 113 -7.16 12.14 23.58
CA ASP A 113 -7.21 12.64 24.96
C ASP A 113 -6.73 11.54 25.94
N GLY A 114 -5.69 11.85 26.71
CA GLY A 114 -5.06 10.90 27.64
C GLY A 114 -4.01 9.97 27.01
N PHE A 115 -3.73 10.08 25.71
CA PHE A 115 -2.67 9.31 25.05
C PHE A 115 -1.28 9.92 25.33
N GLY A 116 -0.30 9.03 25.49
CA GLY A 116 1.12 9.39 25.54
C GLY A 116 1.67 9.72 24.14
N PRO A 117 2.96 10.03 24.00
CA PRO A 117 3.56 10.24 22.67
C PRO A 117 3.53 8.95 21.82
N PRO A 118 3.63 9.07 20.49
CA PRO A 118 3.77 7.91 19.60
C PRO A 118 4.90 6.98 20.07
N PRO A 119 4.75 5.65 19.95
CA PRO A 119 5.76 4.70 20.42
C PRO A 119 7.11 4.93 19.73
N HIS A 120 8.22 4.85 20.47
CA HIS A 120 9.58 5.10 19.94
C HIS A 120 9.96 4.22 18.72
N LYS A 121 9.33 3.07 18.56
CA LYS A 121 9.54 2.17 17.40
C LYS A 121 8.85 2.65 16.12
N TRP A 122 7.95 3.63 16.21
CA TRP A 122 7.26 4.20 15.06
C TRP A 122 8.25 4.99 14.19
N LYS A 123 8.34 4.61 12.91
CA LYS A 123 9.18 5.26 11.90
C LYS A 123 8.37 5.80 10.73
N GLY A 124 7.04 5.82 10.85
CA GLY A 124 6.16 6.36 9.84
C GLY A 124 6.24 7.88 9.80
N THR A 125 5.75 8.46 8.71
CA THR A 125 5.71 9.92 8.53
C THR A 125 4.27 10.37 8.42
N CYS A 126 3.97 11.52 9.03
CA CYS A 126 2.72 12.19 8.81
C CYS A 126 2.88 13.16 7.64
N ARG A 127 2.03 13.04 6.62
CA ARG A 127 2.02 13.94 5.46
C ARG A 127 0.73 14.75 5.47
N HIS A 128 0.83 16.02 5.10
CA HIS A 128 -0.33 16.89 4.93
C HIS A 128 -0.92 16.69 3.53
N PHE A 129 -2.25 16.64 3.44
CA PHE A 129 -2.98 16.52 2.19
C PHE A 129 -4.21 17.43 2.22
N ARG A 130 -4.91 17.57 1.09
CA ARG A 130 -6.13 18.37 1.02
C ARG A 130 -7.16 17.81 2.03
N ASN A 131 -7.60 18.65 2.96
CA ASN A 131 -8.51 18.30 4.06
C ASN A 131 -7.93 17.36 5.14
N PHE A 132 -6.61 17.23 5.23
CA PHE A 132 -5.91 16.52 6.31
C PHE A 132 -4.89 17.44 6.97
N SER A 133 -5.24 17.92 8.17
CA SER A 133 -4.50 18.93 8.93
C SER A 133 -3.25 18.37 9.63
N GLY A 134 -3.15 17.06 9.83
CA GLY A 134 -2.00 16.41 10.45
C GLY A 134 -2.40 15.17 11.25
N CYS A 135 -1.42 14.52 11.85
CA CYS A 135 -1.59 13.34 12.70
C CYS A 135 -1.53 13.77 14.16
N ASN A 136 -2.21 13.03 15.01
CA ASN A 136 -2.16 13.18 16.46
C ASN A 136 -1.26 12.11 17.09
N LYS A 137 -1.36 11.91 18.40
CA LYS A 137 -0.45 11.05 19.19
C LYS A 137 -0.66 9.56 18.96
#